data_AF-A0A831JY43-F1
#
_entry.id   AF-A0A831JY43-F1
#
_cell.length_a   1.000
_cell.length_b   1.000
_cell.length_c   1.000
_cell.angle_alpha   90.00
_cell.angle_beta   90.00
_cell.angle_gamma   90.00
#
_symmetry.space_group_name_H-M   'P 1'
#
loop_
_entity.id
_entity.type
_entity.pdbx_description
1 polymer ?
#
loop_
_entity_poly.entity_id
_entity_poly.type
_entity_poly.pdbx_seq_one_letter_code
_entity_poly.pdbx_strand_id
1 'polypeptide(L)'
;MKGFRITAFWQALIAAVLAYLIFDNAFPPVLPKTLMIQYMIITIIGILLYFAFDDKKWNEFKTPILATLRDDNKALLRWLFLIAIPLLMAYVVFAAVKPSLEAPVELRQVHPAPPATLKVYNKTFDLASLENPIRKEILDTLAKDEEAGWAKYQKSVSAGRDVYYQNCFYCHGDLLDGQGHYAHGFNPQPINFQDPTIIPQLQEAFLFWRITTGGPGLPVEGTPWNSAMPVWHEMLAENDVW
;
A
#
# COMPACT_ATOMS: atom_id res chain seq x y z
N MET A 1 3.68 42.05 47.94
CA MET A 1 3.96 41.63 46.55
C MET A 1 3.20 40.34 46.28
N LYS A 2 2.10 40.36 45.51
CA LYS A 2 1.38 39.13 45.14
C LYS A 2 2.23 38.40 44.09
N GLY A 3 2.87 37.30 44.49
CA GLY A 3 3.67 36.47 43.58
C GLY A 3 2.82 35.94 42.43
N PHE A 4 3.40 35.96 41.22
CA PHE A 4 2.79 35.45 40.01
C PHE A 4 2.52 33.94 40.19
N ARG A 5 1.28 33.55 40.49
CA ARG A 5 0.89 32.14 40.62
C ARG A 5 0.38 31.64 39.28
N ILE A 6 1.05 30.63 38.71
CA ILE A 6 0.57 29.90 37.54
C ILE A 6 -0.67 29.12 37.94
N THR A 7 -1.79 29.30 37.22
CA THR A 7 -3.05 28.60 37.52
C THR A 7 -2.95 27.10 37.22
N ALA A 8 -3.81 26.30 37.83
CA ALA A 8 -3.84 24.84 37.64
C ALA A 8 -3.91 24.42 36.15
N PHE A 9 -4.65 25.17 35.32
CA PHE A 9 -4.70 24.93 33.87
C PHE A 9 -3.33 25.04 33.19
N TRP A 10 -2.61 26.14 33.45
CA TRP A 10 -1.30 26.36 32.85
C TRP A 10 -0.24 25.41 33.43
N GLN A 11 -0.35 25.02 34.69
CA GLN A 11 0.50 23.98 35.28
C GLN A 11 0.34 22.64 34.57
N ALA A 12 -0.91 22.22 34.31
CA ALA A 12 -1.19 20.99 33.58
C ALA A 12 -0.64 21.03 32.14
N LEU A 13 -0.83 22.15 31.44
CA LEU A 13 -0.32 22.33 30.08
C LEU A 13 1.23 22.29 30.04
N ILE A 14 1.89 23.00 30.95
CA ILE A 14 3.36 23.01 31.06
C ILE A 14 3.87 21.60 31.37
N ALA A 15 3.23 20.88 32.31
CA ALA A 15 3.62 19.51 32.64
C ALA A 15 3.50 18.56 31.43
N ALA A 16 2.43 18.67 30.65
CA ALA A 16 2.24 17.86 29.44
C ALA A 16 3.29 18.17 28.36
N VAL A 17 3.59 19.46 28.13
CA VAL A 17 4.61 19.88 27.16
C VAL A 17 6.01 19.43 27.59
N LEU A 18 6.36 19.59 28.87
CA LEU A 18 7.63 19.12 29.40
C LEU A 18 7.78 17.61 29.29
N ALA A 19 6.73 16.85 29.60
CA ALA A 19 6.74 15.40 29.44
C ALA A 19 6.98 14.98 27.98
N TYR A 20 6.29 15.62 27.03
CA TYR A 20 6.52 15.38 25.60
C TYR A 20 7.97 15.65 25.20
N LEU A 21 8.53 16.81 25.58
CA LEU A 21 9.91 17.16 25.27
C LEU A 21 10.92 16.17 25.87
N ILE A 22 10.68 15.69 27.10
CA ILE A 22 11.50 14.66 27.73
C ILE A 22 11.43 13.36 26.94
N PHE A 23 10.24 12.86 26.61
CA PHE A 23 10.12 11.60 25.87
C PHE A 23 10.74 11.69 24.47
N ASP A 24 10.63 12.84 23.82
CA ASP A 24 11.14 13.07 22.47
C ASP A 24 12.68 13.21 22.42
N ASN A 25 13.30 13.77 23.46
CA ASN A 25 14.72 14.16 23.43
C ASN A 25 15.63 13.42 24.41
N ALA A 26 15.11 12.87 25.51
CA ALA A 26 15.95 12.32 26.58
C ALA A 26 16.39 10.87 26.32
N PHE A 27 15.74 10.14 25.42
CA PHE A 27 15.98 8.71 25.18
C PHE A 27 16.36 8.47 23.71
N PRO A 28 17.66 8.37 23.36
CA PRO A 28 18.11 7.91 22.05
C PRO A 28 18.21 6.36 22.01
N PRO A 29 17.81 5.69 20.91
CA PRO A 29 17.20 6.26 19.69
C PRO A 29 15.79 6.80 19.96
N VAL A 30 15.36 7.77 19.14
CA VAL A 30 14.04 8.42 19.30
C VAL A 30 12.92 7.39 19.43
N LEU A 31 12.02 7.62 20.39
CA LEU A 31 10.94 6.69 20.68
C LEU A 31 10.05 6.47 19.45
N PRO A 32 9.72 5.21 19.10
CA PRO A 32 8.72 4.92 18.08
C PRO A 32 7.42 5.66 18.37
N LYS A 33 6.77 6.21 17.32
CA LYS A 33 5.54 6.99 17.44
C LYS A 33 4.45 6.30 18.26
N THR A 34 4.30 4.99 18.11
CA THR A 34 3.32 4.19 18.86
C THR A 34 3.59 4.23 20.37
N LEU A 35 4.85 4.08 20.80
CA LEU A 35 5.22 4.14 22.21
C LEU A 35 5.07 5.57 22.76
N MET A 36 5.46 6.58 21.97
CA MET A 36 5.25 7.99 22.31
C MET A 36 3.77 8.28 22.61
N ILE A 37 2.86 7.82 21.74
CA ILE A 37 1.40 7.99 21.93
C ILE A 37 0.94 7.34 23.24
N GLN A 38 1.36 6.09 23.50
CA GLN A 38 0.96 5.36 24.70
C GLN A 38 1.43 6.06 25.99
N TYR A 39 2.69 6.48 26.05
CA TYR A 39 3.22 7.18 27.22
C TYR A 39 2.55 8.53 27.43
N MET A 40 2.33 9.31 26.37
CA MET A 40 1.62 10.58 26.48
C MET A 40 0.17 10.40 26.97
N ILE A 41 -0.55 9.36 26.54
CA ILE A 41 -1.89 9.06 27.05
C ILE A 41 -1.85 8.81 28.57
N ILE A 42 -0.94 7.96 29.04
CA ILE A 42 -0.81 7.63 30.47
C ILE A 42 -0.43 8.89 31.27
N THR A 43 0.52 9.68 30.78
CA THR A 43 0.93 10.93 31.42
C THR A 43 -0.20 11.94 31.50
N ILE A 44 -0.96 12.14 30.42
CA ILE A 44 -2.11 13.06 30.41
C ILE A 44 -3.18 12.59 31.41
N ILE A 45 -3.49 11.28 31.45
CA ILE A 45 -4.42 10.72 32.45
C ILE A 45 -3.90 11.00 33.86
N GLY A 46 -2.62 10.76 34.14
CA GLY A 46 -2.01 11.04 35.44
C GLY A 46 -2.09 12.52 35.85
N ILE A 47 -1.81 13.45 34.92
CA ILE A 47 -1.94 14.88 35.13
C ILE A 47 -3.40 15.23 35.47
N LEU A 48 -4.37 14.74 34.69
CA LEU A 48 -5.78 15.02 34.90
C LEU A 48 -6.25 14.47 36.26
N LEU A 49 -5.86 13.26 36.64
CA LEU A 49 -6.18 12.67 37.94
C LEU A 49 -5.61 13.50 39.09
N TYR A 50 -4.36 13.98 38.98
CA TYR A 50 -3.74 14.83 39.99
C TYR A 50 -4.53 16.12 40.24
N PHE A 51 -4.97 16.80 39.17
CA PHE A 51 -5.75 18.04 39.29
C PHE A 51 -7.22 17.80 39.66
N ALA A 52 -7.78 16.64 39.30
CA ALA A 52 -9.16 16.27 39.63
C ALA A 52 -9.34 15.82 41.08
N PHE A 53 -8.26 15.43 41.78
CA PHE A 53 -8.33 14.96 43.17
C PHE A 53 -8.68 16.05 44.20
N ASP A 54 -8.44 17.34 43.87
CA ASP A 54 -8.70 18.49 44.74
C ASP A 54 -9.72 19.41 44.07
N ASP A 55 -10.89 19.59 44.69
CA ASP A 55 -11.98 20.41 44.15
C ASP A 55 -11.57 21.85 43.83
N LYS A 56 -10.68 22.42 44.64
CA LYS A 56 -10.18 23.79 44.42
C LYS A 56 -9.32 23.84 43.17
N LYS A 57 -8.37 22.91 43.03
CA LYS A 57 -7.51 22.81 41.84
C LYS A 57 -8.32 22.49 40.59
N TRP A 58 -9.31 21.61 40.70
CA TRP A 58 -10.19 21.24 39.60
C TRP A 58 -11.03 22.42 39.11
N ASN A 59 -11.57 23.21 40.04
CA ASN A 59 -12.31 24.42 39.68
C ASN A 59 -11.39 25.48 39.06
N GLU A 60 -10.19 25.70 39.59
CA GLU A 60 -9.18 26.56 38.98
C GLU A 60 -8.79 26.09 37.57
N PHE A 61 -8.66 24.77 37.35
CA PHE A 61 -8.33 24.16 36.06
C PHE A 61 -9.42 24.41 35.01
N LYS A 62 -10.71 24.22 35.37
CA LYS A 62 -11.85 24.41 34.46
C LYS A 62 -12.16 25.88 34.18
N THR A 63 -11.75 26.79 35.06
CA THR A 63 -12.09 28.22 34.98
C THR A 63 -11.87 28.85 33.59
N PRO A 64 -10.69 28.75 32.95
CA PRO A 64 -10.48 29.34 31.62
C PRO A 64 -11.36 28.71 30.51
N ILE A 65 -11.61 27.41 30.59
CA ILE A 65 -12.46 26.68 29.63
C ILE A 65 -13.91 27.18 29.77
N LEU A 66 -14.44 27.15 30.99
CA LEU A 66 -15.81 27.59 31.28
C LEU A 66 -15.99 29.09 30.99
N ALA A 67 -14.99 29.92 31.28
CA ALA A 67 -15.02 31.33 30.95
C ALA A 67 -15.14 31.55 29.44
N THR A 68 -14.40 30.81 28.62
CA THR A 68 -14.50 30.91 27.16
C THR A 68 -15.87 30.45 26.64
N LEU A 69 -16.45 29.41 27.24
CA LEU A 69 -17.74 28.85 26.81
C LEU A 69 -18.97 29.62 27.32
N ARG A 70 -18.87 30.34 28.44
CA ARG A 70 -20.03 30.96 29.11
C ARG A 70 -20.01 32.49 29.17
N ASP A 71 -18.84 33.13 29.10
CA ASP A 71 -18.73 34.59 29.18
C ASP A 71 -19.07 35.23 27.84
N ASP A 72 -20.10 36.08 27.81
CA ASP A 72 -20.58 36.75 26.60
C ASP A 72 -19.53 37.71 26.01
N ASN A 73 -18.66 38.28 26.86
CA ASN A 73 -17.56 39.12 26.39
C ASN A 73 -16.48 38.33 25.61
N LYS A 74 -16.53 36.99 25.65
CA LYS A 74 -15.59 36.09 24.96
C LYS A 74 -16.23 35.35 23.79
N ALA A 75 -17.39 35.80 23.30
CA ALA A 75 -18.09 35.18 22.18
C ALA A 75 -17.21 34.98 20.93
N LEU A 76 -16.35 35.94 20.60
CA LEU A 76 -15.41 35.82 19.47
C LEU A 76 -14.41 34.69 19.67
N LEU A 77 -13.79 34.60 20.86
CA LEU A 77 -12.89 33.50 21.21
C LEU A 77 -13.61 32.15 21.17
N ARG A 78 -14.86 32.11 21.67
CA ARG A 78 -15.71 30.92 21.67
C ARG A 78 -15.95 30.40 20.25
N TRP A 79 -16.41 31.26 19.35
CA TRP A 79 -16.63 30.90 17.95
C TRP A 79 -15.35 30.50 17.23
N LEU A 80 -14.23 31.19 17.52
CA LEU A 80 -12.92 30.81 17.00
C LEU A 80 -12.55 29.37 17.40
N PHE A 81 -12.68 28.99 18.67
CA PHE A 81 -12.39 27.62 19.10
C PHE A 81 -13.39 26.60 18.54
N LEU A 82 -14.68 26.92 18.52
CA LEU A 82 -15.72 26.02 18.01
C LEU A 82 -15.57 25.73 16.51
N ILE A 83 -14.93 26.60 15.73
CA ILE A 83 -14.63 26.39 14.32
C ILE A 83 -13.23 25.79 14.12
N ALA A 84 -12.23 26.33 14.82
CA ALA A 84 -10.84 25.91 14.65
C ALA A 84 -10.59 24.47 15.11
N ILE A 85 -11.23 24.03 16.20
CA ILE A 85 -11.03 22.66 16.73
C ILE A 85 -11.54 21.60 15.72
N PRO A 86 -12.78 21.67 15.20
CA PRO A 86 -13.23 20.73 14.18
C PRO A 86 -12.40 20.78 12.89
N LEU A 87 -11.99 21.97 12.42
CA LEU A 87 -11.15 22.10 11.22
C LEU A 87 -9.77 21.47 11.42
N LEU A 88 -9.15 21.70 12.58
CA LEU A 88 -7.87 21.07 12.93
C LEU A 88 -8.02 19.55 13.00
N MET A 89 -9.08 19.04 13.64
CA MET A 89 -9.36 17.61 13.71
C MET A 89 -9.55 17.01 12.32
N ALA A 90 -10.34 17.67 11.46
CA ALA A 90 -10.53 17.26 10.08
C ALA A 90 -9.20 17.21 9.31
N TYR A 91 -8.35 18.23 9.46
CA TYR A 91 -7.03 18.26 8.84
C TYR A 91 -6.11 17.15 9.33
N VAL A 92 -6.05 16.89 10.64
CA VAL A 92 -5.23 15.82 11.22
C VAL A 92 -5.69 14.45 10.73
N VAL A 93 -7.00 14.20 10.72
CA VAL A 93 -7.57 12.94 10.21
C VAL A 93 -7.29 12.79 8.72
N PHE A 94 -7.48 13.85 7.93
CA PHE A 94 -7.16 13.84 6.51
C PHE A 94 -5.68 13.52 6.27
N ALA A 95 -4.77 14.17 7.00
CA ALA A 95 -3.33 13.92 6.87
C ALA A 95 -2.93 12.51 7.32
N ALA A 96 -3.59 11.94 8.33
CA ALA A 96 -3.31 10.60 8.83
C ALA A 96 -3.86 9.49 7.91
N VAL A 97 -4.98 9.73 7.22
CA VAL A 97 -5.68 8.72 6.41
C VAL A 97 -5.39 8.85 4.91
N LYS A 98 -4.88 10.01 4.45
CA LYS A 98 -4.52 10.22 3.05
C LYS A 98 -3.57 9.10 2.56
N PRO A 99 -3.92 8.34 1.51
CA PRO A 99 -3.05 7.29 0.98
C PRO A 99 -1.69 7.85 0.54
N SER A 100 -0.61 7.13 0.87
CA SER A 100 0.71 7.39 0.31
C SER A 100 0.83 6.71 -1.05
N LEU A 101 1.40 7.43 -2.02
CA LEU A 101 1.79 6.89 -3.33
C LEU A 101 3.29 6.57 -3.39
N GLU A 102 4.00 6.68 -2.27
CA GLU A 102 5.43 6.34 -2.19
C GLU A 102 5.61 4.86 -1.94
N ALA A 103 6.52 4.24 -2.70
CA ALA A 103 6.86 2.84 -2.51
C ALA A 103 7.36 2.61 -1.07
N PRO A 104 6.90 1.54 -0.39
CA PRO A 104 7.46 1.23 0.91
C PRO A 104 8.96 0.99 0.77
N VAL A 105 9.70 1.35 1.82
CA VAL A 105 11.17 1.19 1.89
C VAL A 105 11.56 -0.29 2.00
N GLU A 106 10.59 -1.17 2.25
CA GLU A 106 10.79 -2.62 2.25
C GLU A 106 11.22 -3.11 0.86
N LEU A 107 12.25 -3.96 0.83
CA LEU A 107 12.74 -4.59 -0.39
C LEU A 107 11.62 -5.41 -1.03
N ARG A 108 11.06 -4.88 -2.13
CA ARG A 108 10.11 -5.59 -2.99
C ARG A 108 10.74 -6.89 -3.50
N GLN A 109 10.02 -8.01 -3.34
CA GLN A 109 10.28 -9.18 -4.16
C GLN A 109 9.61 -8.95 -5.53
N VAL A 110 10.42 -8.66 -6.56
CA VAL A 110 9.92 -8.33 -7.90
C VAL A 110 9.17 -9.51 -8.53
N HIS A 111 9.51 -10.73 -8.10
CA HIS A 111 8.86 -11.98 -8.46
C HIS A 111 8.44 -12.70 -7.17
N PRO A 112 7.21 -12.49 -6.68
CA PRO A 112 6.71 -13.27 -5.55
C PRO A 112 6.61 -14.74 -5.96
N ALA A 113 6.83 -15.64 -5.00
CA ALA A 113 6.73 -17.07 -5.26
C ALA A 113 5.32 -17.43 -5.77
N PRO A 114 5.20 -18.24 -6.85
CA PRO A 114 3.91 -18.70 -7.31
C PRO A 114 3.27 -19.63 -6.25
N PRO A 115 1.93 -19.66 -6.17
CA PRO A 115 1.24 -20.64 -5.33
C PRO A 115 1.51 -22.07 -5.83
N ALA A 116 1.34 -23.07 -4.97
CA ALA A 116 1.49 -24.47 -5.40
C ALA A 116 0.41 -24.89 -6.42
N THR A 117 -0.81 -24.36 -6.29
CA THR A 117 -1.93 -24.69 -7.18
C THR A 117 -2.62 -23.44 -7.70
N LEU A 118 -3.15 -23.53 -8.92
CA LEU A 118 -3.88 -22.47 -9.60
C LEU A 118 -5.25 -23.00 -10.05
N LYS A 119 -6.34 -22.31 -9.70
CA LYS A 119 -7.69 -22.65 -10.13
C LYS A 119 -8.22 -21.65 -11.15
N VAL A 120 -8.18 -22.02 -12.43
CA VAL A 120 -8.65 -21.19 -13.55
C VAL A 120 -9.28 -22.10 -14.62
N TYR A 121 -10.12 -21.55 -15.50
CA TYR A 121 -10.82 -22.32 -16.54
C TYR A 121 -11.59 -23.55 -16.03
N ASN A 122 -12.11 -23.47 -14.81
CA ASN A 122 -12.78 -24.59 -14.12
C ASN A 122 -11.90 -25.84 -13.95
N LYS A 123 -10.57 -25.66 -13.92
CA LYS A 123 -9.54 -26.68 -13.72
C LYS A 123 -8.64 -26.28 -12.56
N THR A 124 -7.95 -27.26 -11.98
CA THR A 124 -6.87 -27.03 -11.03
C THR A 124 -5.56 -27.45 -11.67
N PHE A 125 -4.60 -26.53 -11.73
CA PHE A 125 -3.25 -26.73 -12.23
C PHE A 125 -2.27 -26.81 -11.06
N ASP A 126 -1.31 -27.73 -11.14
CA ASP A 126 -0.14 -27.76 -10.26
C ASP A 126 0.99 -26.99 -10.95
N LEU A 127 1.37 -25.82 -10.42
CA LEU A 127 2.33 -24.94 -11.08
C LEU A 127 3.76 -25.50 -11.06
N ALA A 128 4.06 -26.48 -10.19
CA ALA A 128 5.39 -27.11 -10.15
C ALA A 128 5.61 -28.09 -11.31
N SER A 129 4.54 -28.66 -11.87
CA SER A 129 4.59 -29.67 -12.93
C SER A 129 3.92 -29.21 -14.23
N LEU A 130 3.37 -28.00 -14.27
CA LEU A 130 2.69 -27.45 -15.43
C LEU A 130 3.68 -27.15 -16.56
N GLU A 131 3.44 -27.74 -17.72
CA GLU A 131 4.20 -27.49 -18.95
C GLU A 131 3.30 -26.86 -20.02
N ASN A 132 3.89 -26.07 -20.91
CA ASN A 132 3.17 -25.48 -22.04
C ASN A 132 2.72 -26.59 -23.01
N PRO A 133 1.40 -26.86 -23.15
CA PRO A 133 0.89 -27.94 -23.99
C PRO A 133 1.16 -27.69 -25.48
N ILE A 134 1.16 -26.42 -25.91
CA ILE A 134 1.45 -26.02 -27.30
C ILE A 134 2.91 -26.32 -27.63
N ARG A 135 3.84 -25.98 -26.71
CA ARG A 135 5.27 -26.29 -26.86
C ARG A 135 5.48 -27.80 -26.99
N LYS A 136 4.86 -28.60 -26.13
CA LYS A 136 4.97 -30.06 -26.18
C LYS A 136 4.51 -30.63 -27.52
N GLU A 137 3.35 -30.18 -27.99
CA GLU A 137 2.79 -30.62 -29.27
C GLU A 137 3.68 -30.24 -30.46
N ILE A 138 4.29 -29.06 -30.43
CA ILE A 138 5.28 -28.60 -31.42
C ILE A 138 6.51 -29.50 -31.40
N LEU A 139 7.08 -29.78 -30.23
CA LEU A 139 8.27 -30.63 -30.09
C LEU A 139 8.00 -32.07 -30.55
N ASP A 140 6.85 -32.63 -30.20
CA ASP A 140 6.43 -33.97 -30.65
C ASP A 140 6.26 -34.04 -32.18
N THR A 141 5.85 -32.92 -32.80
CA THR A 141 5.72 -32.82 -34.26
C THR A 141 7.10 -32.67 -34.90
N LEU A 142 7.95 -31.76 -34.38
CA LEU A 142 9.32 -31.54 -34.85
C LEU A 142 10.15 -32.83 -34.83
N ALA A 143 9.97 -33.67 -33.82
CA ALA A 143 10.67 -34.95 -33.71
C ALA A 143 10.27 -35.97 -34.81
N LYS A 144 9.11 -35.79 -35.45
CA LYS A 144 8.58 -36.68 -36.49
C LYS A 144 8.73 -36.09 -37.89
N ASP A 145 8.50 -34.78 -38.01
CA ASP A 145 8.50 -34.01 -39.24
C ASP A 145 8.92 -32.57 -38.90
N GLU A 146 10.15 -32.24 -39.30
CA GLU A 146 10.75 -30.94 -39.02
C GLU A 146 9.98 -29.79 -39.71
N GLU A 147 9.55 -29.97 -40.96
CA GLU A 147 8.84 -28.92 -41.71
C GLU A 147 7.46 -28.66 -41.09
N ALA A 148 6.71 -29.73 -40.79
CA ALA A 148 5.42 -29.62 -40.12
C ALA A 148 5.54 -29.01 -38.71
N GLY A 149 6.59 -29.37 -37.97
CA GLY A 149 6.85 -28.83 -36.64
C GLY A 149 7.14 -27.33 -36.66
N TRP A 150 8.00 -26.86 -37.57
CA TRP A 150 8.27 -25.43 -37.75
C TRP A 150 7.04 -24.65 -38.23
N ALA A 151 6.25 -25.21 -39.16
CA ALA A 151 5.01 -24.60 -39.61
C ALA A 151 4.03 -24.39 -38.44
N LYS A 152 3.94 -25.38 -37.54
CA LYS A 152 3.11 -25.28 -36.33
C LYS A 152 3.62 -24.23 -35.36
N TYR A 153 4.94 -24.19 -35.13
CA TYR A 153 5.56 -23.16 -34.30
C TYR A 153 5.25 -21.74 -34.81
N GLN A 154 5.45 -21.49 -36.10
CA GLN A 154 5.18 -20.18 -36.70
C GLN A 154 3.71 -19.79 -36.57
N LYS A 155 2.80 -20.75 -36.73
CA LYS A 155 1.36 -20.53 -36.53
C LYS A 155 1.05 -20.13 -35.08
N SER A 156 1.58 -20.85 -34.10
CA SER A 156 1.36 -20.54 -32.68
C SER A 156 1.96 -19.19 -32.28
N VAL A 157 3.18 -18.87 -32.74
CA VAL A 157 3.81 -17.58 -32.49
C VAL A 157 3.02 -16.43 -33.12
N SER A 158 2.50 -16.61 -34.34
CA SER A 158 1.65 -15.61 -34.98
C SER A 158 0.35 -15.39 -34.20
N ALA A 159 -0.28 -16.47 -33.69
CA ALA A 159 -1.47 -16.35 -32.87
C ALA A 159 -1.19 -15.60 -31.55
N GLY A 160 -0.11 -15.95 -30.84
CA GLY A 160 0.31 -15.25 -29.63
C GLY A 160 0.66 -13.78 -29.87
N ARG A 161 1.30 -13.46 -31.01
CA ARG A 161 1.53 -12.07 -31.45
C ARG A 161 0.20 -11.33 -31.57
N ASP A 162 -0.78 -11.91 -32.25
CA ASP A 162 -2.07 -11.25 -32.47
C ASP A 162 -2.79 -11.00 -31.14
N VAL A 163 -2.77 -11.95 -30.20
CA VAL A 163 -3.28 -11.76 -28.82
C VAL A 163 -2.53 -10.64 -28.10
N TYR A 164 -1.19 -10.60 -28.19
CA TYR A 164 -0.37 -9.57 -27.57
C TYR A 164 -0.73 -8.16 -28.08
N TYR A 165 -0.86 -7.99 -29.39
CA TYR A 165 -1.21 -6.70 -30.00
C TYR A 165 -2.68 -6.31 -29.82
N GLN A 166 -3.56 -7.24 -29.49
CA GLN A 166 -4.95 -6.92 -29.16
C GLN A 166 -5.10 -6.48 -27.70
N ASN A 167 -4.25 -6.98 -26.80
CA ASN A 167 -4.51 -6.95 -25.36
C ASN A 167 -3.38 -6.36 -24.51
N CYS A 168 -2.13 -6.72 -24.82
CA CYS A 168 -0.99 -6.53 -23.91
C CYS A 168 -0.13 -5.30 -24.26
N PHE A 169 0.01 -4.99 -25.56
CA PHE A 169 0.95 -3.96 -26.04
C PHE A 169 0.66 -2.56 -25.49
N TYR A 170 -0.61 -2.25 -25.19
CA TYR A 170 -1.00 -0.95 -24.66
C TYR A 170 -0.30 -0.60 -23.36
N CYS A 171 0.08 -1.60 -22.56
CA CYS A 171 0.83 -1.43 -21.32
C CYS A 171 2.28 -1.88 -21.47
N HIS A 172 2.53 -2.98 -22.19
CA HIS A 172 3.86 -3.59 -22.26
C HIS A 172 4.75 -3.11 -23.42
N GLY A 173 4.23 -2.28 -24.34
CA GLY A 173 4.98 -1.71 -25.46
C GLY A 173 5.05 -2.63 -26.68
N ASP A 174 5.16 -2.07 -27.88
CA ASP A 174 5.37 -2.83 -29.12
C ASP A 174 6.76 -3.47 -29.19
N LEU A 175 7.74 -2.85 -28.52
CA LEU A 175 9.09 -3.38 -28.33
C LEU A 175 9.21 -4.35 -27.14
N LEU A 176 8.13 -4.65 -26.41
CA LEU A 176 8.17 -5.48 -25.20
C LEU A 176 8.99 -4.85 -24.04
N ASP A 177 9.17 -3.54 -24.03
CA ASP A 177 10.04 -2.80 -23.10
C ASP A 177 9.34 -2.27 -21.85
N GLY A 178 8.04 -2.56 -21.70
CA GLY A 178 7.22 -2.04 -20.61
C GLY A 178 6.83 -0.56 -20.78
N GLN A 179 7.05 0.04 -21.95
CA GLN A 179 6.76 1.45 -22.26
C GLN A 179 5.53 1.60 -23.18
N GLY A 180 4.48 0.81 -22.95
CA GLY A 180 3.22 0.96 -23.66
C GLY A 180 2.55 2.32 -23.40
N HIS A 181 1.59 2.69 -24.24
CA HIS A 181 0.84 3.96 -24.16
C HIS A 181 0.28 4.27 -22.76
N TYR A 182 -0.12 3.25 -22.01
CA TYR A 182 -0.67 3.39 -20.65
C TYR A 182 0.33 3.10 -19.53
N ALA A 183 1.57 2.71 -19.83
CA ALA A 183 2.56 2.27 -18.85
C ALA A 183 2.80 3.31 -17.74
N HIS A 184 2.90 4.59 -18.12
CA HIS A 184 3.19 5.69 -17.19
C HIS A 184 2.04 6.01 -16.22
N GLY A 185 0.85 5.47 -16.45
CA GLY A 185 -0.29 5.59 -15.53
C GLY A 185 -0.21 4.65 -14.33
N PHE A 186 0.73 3.69 -14.33
CA PHE A 186 0.84 2.65 -13.32
C PHE A 186 2.11 2.81 -12.47
N ASN A 187 1.95 2.55 -11.17
CA ASN A 187 3.05 2.39 -10.23
C ASN A 187 2.86 1.08 -9.48
N PRO A 188 3.75 0.07 -9.64
CA PRO A 188 4.91 0.06 -10.53
C PRO A 188 4.50 0.04 -12.02
N GLN A 189 5.42 0.47 -12.87
CA GLN A 189 5.24 0.34 -14.32
C GLN A 189 5.24 -1.14 -14.75
N PRO A 190 4.61 -1.47 -15.90
CA PRO A 190 4.71 -2.78 -16.52
C PRO A 190 6.17 -3.21 -16.71
N ILE A 191 6.42 -4.51 -16.54
CA ILE A 191 7.78 -5.05 -16.59
C ILE A 191 8.37 -4.99 -18.01
N ASN A 192 9.66 -4.68 -18.10
CA ASN A 192 10.43 -4.73 -19.33
C ASN A 192 10.83 -6.19 -19.63
N PHE A 193 10.31 -6.75 -20.72
CA PHE A 193 10.60 -8.12 -21.13
C PHE A 193 11.94 -8.27 -21.87
N GLN A 194 12.54 -7.16 -22.32
CA GLN A 194 13.88 -7.17 -22.90
C GLN A 194 14.99 -7.31 -21.84
N ASP A 195 14.66 -7.13 -20.56
CA ASP A 195 15.62 -7.34 -19.49
C ASP A 195 16.02 -8.84 -19.44
N PRO A 196 17.31 -9.18 -19.69
CA PRO A 196 17.77 -10.55 -19.74
C PRO A 196 17.70 -11.25 -18.37
N THR A 197 17.46 -10.51 -17.30
CA THR A 197 17.31 -11.04 -15.96
C THR A 197 15.87 -11.45 -15.61
N ILE A 198 14.90 -11.15 -16.48
CA ILE A 198 13.48 -11.37 -16.20
C ILE A 198 12.98 -12.65 -16.88
N ILE A 199 12.60 -12.56 -18.16
CA ILE A 199 11.93 -13.67 -18.87
C ILE A 199 12.76 -14.96 -18.87
N PRO A 200 14.09 -14.93 -19.12
CA PRO A 200 14.90 -16.15 -19.13
C PRO A 200 14.97 -16.88 -17.78
N GLN A 201 14.65 -16.21 -16.67
CA GLN A 201 14.70 -16.80 -15.32
C GLN A 201 13.34 -17.36 -14.88
N LEU A 202 12.27 -17.13 -15.64
CA LEU A 202 10.91 -17.52 -15.28
C LEU A 202 10.46 -18.74 -16.07
N GLN A 203 9.83 -19.69 -15.37
CA GLN A 203 9.19 -20.84 -16.01
C GLN A 203 7.90 -20.41 -16.71
N GLU A 204 7.52 -21.09 -17.80
CA GLU A 204 6.27 -20.78 -18.53
C GLU A 204 5.04 -20.91 -17.63
N ALA A 205 5.04 -21.86 -16.67
CA ALA A 205 3.99 -22.00 -15.66
C ALA A 205 3.82 -20.73 -14.79
N PHE A 206 4.92 -20.06 -14.45
CA PHE A 206 4.89 -18.79 -13.73
C PHE A 206 4.24 -17.70 -14.58
N LEU A 207 4.60 -17.61 -15.87
CA LEU A 207 4.02 -16.63 -16.78
C LEU A 207 2.53 -16.89 -17.00
N PHE A 208 2.13 -18.15 -17.18
CA PHE A 208 0.73 -18.56 -17.26
C PHE A 208 -0.05 -18.13 -16.02
N TRP A 209 0.49 -18.35 -14.82
CA TRP A 209 -0.10 -17.85 -13.58
C TRP A 209 -0.23 -16.32 -13.57
N ARG A 210 0.84 -15.59 -13.90
CA ARG A 210 0.81 -14.11 -13.90
C ARG A 210 -0.21 -13.56 -14.89
N ILE A 211 -0.32 -14.15 -16.08
CA ILE A 211 -1.27 -13.72 -17.11
C ILE A 211 -2.70 -14.05 -16.67
N THR A 212 -2.95 -15.28 -16.23
CA THR A 212 -4.30 -15.69 -15.84
C THR A 212 -4.83 -14.89 -14.66
N THR A 213 -4.06 -14.72 -13.58
CA THR A 213 -4.56 -14.09 -12.34
C THR A 213 -4.37 -12.58 -12.27
N GLY A 214 -3.48 -12.00 -13.07
CA GLY A 214 -3.22 -10.56 -13.04
C GLY A 214 -2.74 -10.05 -11.67
N GLY A 215 -3.24 -8.88 -11.27
CA GLY A 215 -2.92 -8.23 -9.99
C GLY A 215 -3.63 -8.73 -8.73
N PRO A 216 -4.93 -9.09 -8.76
CA PRO A 216 -5.63 -9.56 -7.58
C PRO A 216 -5.02 -10.84 -6.99
N GLY A 217 -4.96 -10.92 -5.64
CA GLY A 217 -4.52 -12.14 -4.95
C GLY A 217 -3.00 -12.38 -4.95
N LEU A 218 -2.19 -11.35 -5.24
CA LEU A 218 -0.74 -11.42 -5.06
C LEU A 218 -0.36 -11.66 -3.59
N PRO A 219 0.73 -12.41 -3.32
CA PRO A 219 1.27 -12.58 -1.97
C PRO A 219 1.59 -11.23 -1.30
N VAL A 220 1.61 -11.21 0.03
CA VAL A 220 1.80 -9.99 0.83
C VAL A 220 3.15 -9.32 0.52
N GLU A 221 4.16 -10.10 0.14
CA GLU A 221 5.48 -9.64 -0.29
C GLU A 221 5.46 -8.81 -1.59
N GLY A 222 4.37 -8.89 -2.37
CA GLY A 222 4.11 -8.06 -3.55
C GLY A 222 3.27 -6.81 -3.27
N THR A 223 2.73 -6.66 -2.06
CA THR A 223 1.93 -5.49 -1.62
C THR A 223 2.85 -4.33 -1.18
N PRO A 224 2.41 -3.05 -1.18
CA PRO A 224 1.07 -2.50 -1.35
C PRO A 224 0.64 -2.25 -2.80
N TRP A 225 1.51 -2.53 -3.77
CA TRP A 225 1.26 -2.23 -5.18
C TRP A 225 0.65 -3.43 -5.91
N ASN A 226 -0.67 -3.59 -5.78
CA ASN A 226 -1.40 -4.53 -6.62
C ASN A 226 -1.12 -4.20 -8.09
N SER A 227 -0.58 -5.16 -8.85
CA SER A 227 -0.35 -4.98 -10.27
C SER A 227 -1.64 -4.51 -10.96
N ALA A 228 -1.52 -3.56 -11.89
CA ALA A 228 -2.66 -3.14 -12.70
C ALA A 228 -3.00 -4.15 -13.82
N MET A 229 -2.26 -5.25 -13.91
CA MET A 229 -2.48 -6.28 -14.92
C MET A 229 -3.85 -6.94 -14.72
N PRO A 230 -4.70 -6.99 -15.77
CA PRO A 230 -6.02 -7.61 -15.70
C PRO A 230 -5.98 -9.12 -15.43
N VAL A 231 -7.10 -9.67 -14.97
CA VAL A 231 -7.32 -11.11 -14.79
C VAL A 231 -7.67 -11.72 -16.14
N TRP A 232 -6.67 -12.07 -16.95
CA TRP A 232 -6.91 -12.41 -18.36
C TRP A 232 -7.69 -13.70 -18.57
N HIS A 233 -7.72 -14.64 -17.62
CA HIS A 233 -8.48 -15.89 -17.80
C HIS A 233 -10.00 -15.68 -17.90
N GLU A 234 -10.51 -14.49 -17.59
CA GLU A 234 -11.91 -14.12 -17.75
C GLU A 234 -12.22 -13.60 -19.16
N MET A 235 -11.19 -13.25 -19.93
CA MET A 235 -11.30 -12.58 -21.24
C MET A 235 -10.63 -13.34 -22.37
N LEU A 236 -9.63 -14.17 -22.07
CA LEU A 236 -8.87 -14.98 -23.03
C LEU A 236 -9.18 -16.47 -22.82
N ALA A 237 -9.11 -17.24 -23.89
CA ALA A 237 -9.15 -18.70 -23.78
C ALA A 237 -7.81 -19.23 -23.23
N GLU A 238 -7.82 -20.43 -22.65
CA GLU A 238 -6.61 -21.09 -22.13
C GLU A 238 -5.48 -21.17 -23.17
N ASN A 239 -5.83 -21.52 -24.42
CA ASN A 239 -4.86 -21.61 -25.51
C ASN A 239 -4.30 -20.25 -25.95
N ASP A 240 -5.02 -19.15 -25.74
CA ASP A 240 -4.56 -17.81 -26.09
C ASP A 240 -3.58 -17.25 -25.05
N VAL A 241 -3.63 -17.80 -23.82
CA VAL A 241 -2.69 -17.46 -22.75
C VAL A 241 -1.36 -18.20 -22.90
N TRP A 242 -1.37 -19.39 -23.50
CA TRP A 242 -0.19 -20.22 -23.77
C TRP A 242 0.62 -19.77 -24.98
#